data_AF-A0AA40E9M8-F1
#
_entry.id   AF-A0AA40E9M8-F1
#
_cell.length_a   1.000
_cell.length_b   1.000
_cell.length_c   1.000
_cell.angle_alpha   90.00
_cell.angle_beta   90.00
_cell.angle_gamma   90.00
#
_symmetry.space_group_name_H-M   'P 1'
#
loop_
_entity.id
_entity.type
_entity.pdbx_description
1 polymer ?
#
loop_
_entity_poly.entity_id
_entity_poly.type
_entity_poly.pdbx_seq_one_letter_code
_entity_poly.pdbx_strand_id
1 'polypeptide(L)'
;ESLYCSECEEQPWSSKCSCNDRFCDPCVESHLTEKRVRQGHSKVDTRTADNAWNLVTGAFGPAADLFKQDELAKWFGIYTNKNKKSQRSSQIVETSRFVDLAHESLSHTKSPQRQYPSICSFIGDTGSGKSTLIRFLIARSENAQAKNLSEAPMAGATGGAAATLSTTGEVNLYKDPKSFGKTTPIFYADCEGMMGTEPVAAQHQHEWTKNGRRYPVETPNGEPVDRRMAVMTIYPRFLYMFSDVVCYVTRNQKTWADSALKLLEWSNVGAENSINKNVLPALIIILNAPSLEEETWLGDGPEPTDAFFNVIEGEISASSKFATLARMGDGETMSMKQLFARSFSSVYVHYIPLYGYKKLGTAQRI
;
A
#
# COMPACT_ATOMS: atom_id res chain seq x y z
N GLU A 1 -8.83 -34.24 5.51
CA GLU A 1 -9.91 -33.51 6.20
C GLU A 1 -11.26 -34.05 5.77
N SER A 2 -12.26 -34.04 6.66
CA SER A 2 -13.62 -34.48 6.35
C SER A 2 -14.28 -33.55 5.33
N LEU A 3 -14.90 -34.13 4.30
CA LEU A 3 -15.70 -33.43 3.30
C LEU A 3 -17.14 -33.17 3.78
N TYR A 4 -17.50 -33.68 4.96
CA TYR A 4 -18.86 -33.68 5.48
C TYR A 4 -19.01 -32.66 6.61
N CYS A 5 -20.26 -32.26 6.84
CA CYS A 5 -20.67 -31.41 7.94
C CYS A 5 -20.25 -32.01 9.28
N SER A 6 -19.67 -31.19 10.15
CA SER A 6 -19.23 -31.56 11.50
C SER A 6 -20.36 -31.91 12.47
N GLU A 7 -21.61 -31.67 12.11
CA GLU A 7 -22.77 -31.92 12.96
C GLU A 7 -23.60 -33.10 12.48
N CYS A 8 -24.02 -33.10 11.21
CA CYS A 8 -24.81 -34.21 10.68
C CYS A 8 -23.98 -35.33 10.06
N GLU A 9 -22.73 -35.07 9.68
CA GLU A 9 -21.82 -36.01 8.98
C GLU A 9 -22.36 -36.64 7.66
N GLU A 10 -23.59 -36.29 7.25
CA GLU A 10 -24.27 -36.85 6.08
C GLU A 10 -24.14 -35.98 4.83
N GLN A 11 -24.09 -34.66 5.01
CA GLN A 11 -24.07 -33.69 3.92
C GLN A 11 -22.68 -33.07 3.74
N PRO A 12 -22.25 -32.75 2.51
CA PRO A 12 -21.05 -31.94 2.29
C PRO A 12 -21.17 -30.61 3.03
N TRP A 13 -20.09 -30.15 3.65
CA TRP A 13 -20.12 -28.84 4.28
C TRP A 13 -20.18 -27.73 3.22
N SER A 14 -20.98 -26.69 3.48
CA SER A 14 -21.18 -25.53 2.58
C SER A 14 -20.71 -24.22 3.20
N SER A 15 -20.62 -24.17 4.54
CA SER A 15 -20.41 -22.95 5.31
C SER A 15 -19.46 -23.21 6.47
N LYS A 16 -18.54 -22.28 6.73
CA LYS A 16 -17.62 -22.34 7.89
C LYS A 16 -18.06 -21.33 8.95
N CYS A 17 -18.01 -21.69 10.23
CA CYS A 17 -18.31 -20.76 11.33
C CYS A 17 -17.02 -20.12 11.88
N SER A 18 -17.12 -18.96 12.53
CA SER A 18 -16.01 -18.31 13.24
C SER A 18 -15.41 -19.18 14.36
N CYS A 19 -16.10 -20.23 14.82
CA CYS A 19 -15.56 -21.27 15.72
C CYS A 19 -14.69 -22.33 15.03
N ASN A 20 -14.48 -22.24 13.71
CA ASN A 20 -13.70 -23.16 12.86
C ASN A 20 -14.41 -24.46 12.43
N ASP A 21 -15.60 -24.75 12.95
CA ASP A 21 -16.42 -25.89 12.53
C ASP A 21 -17.05 -25.68 11.15
N ARG A 22 -17.33 -26.79 10.46
CA ARG A 22 -17.83 -26.83 9.09
C ARG A 22 -19.25 -27.39 9.07
N PHE A 23 -20.19 -26.65 8.52
CA PHE A 23 -21.60 -27.01 8.55
C PHE A 23 -22.19 -27.04 7.13
N CYS A 24 -23.21 -27.88 6.92
CA CYS A 24 -24.12 -27.70 5.79
C CYS A 24 -25.09 -26.54 6.08
N ASP A 25 -25.81 -26.05 5.06
CA ASP A 25 -26.68 -24.88 5.20
C ASP A 25 -27.74 -25.02 6.31
N PRO A 26 -28.41 -26.18 6.49
CA PRO A 26 -29.35 -26.36 7.60
C PRO A 26 -28.70 -26.32 8.99
N CYS A 27 -27.53 -26.94 9.12
CA CYS A 27 -26.80 -27.03 10.40
C CYS A 27 -26.18 -25.68 10.78
N VAL A 28 -25.72 -24.87 9.81
CA VAL A 28 -25.15 -23.54 10.13
C VAL A 28 -26.23 -22.60 10.67
N GLU A 29 -27.45 -22.63 10.14
CA GLU A 29 -28.55 -21.82 10.64
C GLU A 29 -28.96 -22.24 12.06
N SER A 30 -29.01 -23.56 12.32
CA SER A 30 -29.29 -24.10 13.66
C SER A 30 -28.20 -23.70 14.66
N HIS A 31 -26.93 -23.88 14.29
CA HIS A 31 -25.78 -23.47 15.10
C HIS A 31 -25.73 -21.96 15.40
N LEU A 32 -26.23 -21.14 14.47
CA LEU A 32 -26.32 -19.68 14.61
C LEU A 32 -27.61 -19.18 15.29
N THR A 33 -28.62 -20.03 15.51
CA THR A 33 -29.89 -19.62 16.15
C THR A 33 -30.00 -20.08 17.60
N GLU A 34 -29.28 -21.14 17.98
CA GLU A 34 -29.09 -21.48 19.38
C GLU A 34 -28.34 -20.36 20.13
N LYS A 35 -28.34 -20.38 21.47
CA LYS A 35 -27.81 -19.35 22.41
C LYS A 35 -26.35 -18.87 22.17
N ARG A 36 -25.69 -19.32 21.10
CA ARG A 36 -24.29 -19.10 20.67
C ARG A 36 -24.04 -17.79 19.91
N VAL A 37 -25.07 -17.07 19.43
CA VAL A 37 -24.91 -15.71 18.88
C VAL A 37 -24.26 -14.77 19.91
N ARG A 38 -24.60 -14.94 21.19
CA ARG A 38 -24.02 -14.15 22.30
C ARG A 38 -22.53 -14.45 22.53
N GLN A 39 -21.98 -15.53 21.95
CA GLN A 39 -20.57 -15.92 22.05
C GLN A 39 -19.73 -15.51 20.83
N GLY A 40 -20.26 -14.69 19.90
CA GLY A 40 -19.48 -14.16 18.77
C GLY A 40 -19.36 -15.12 17.57
N HIS A 41 -20.28 -16.08 17.45
CA HIS A 41 -20.34 -17.01 16.32
C HIS A 41 -20.98 -16.34 15.10
N SER A 42 -20.30 -16.37 13.96
CA SER A 42 -20.80 -15.86 12.68
C SER A 42 -20.39 -16.75 11.51
N LYS A 43 -21.19 -16.72 10.44
CA LYS A 43 -20.85 -17.40 9.18
C LYS A 43 -19.63 -16.71 8.57
N VAL A 44 -18.57 -17.46 8.35
CA VAL A 44 -17.39 -17.03 7.59
C VAL A 44 -17.72 -17.25 6.13
N ASP A 45 -17.90 -16.16 5.38
CA ASP A 45 -18.09 -16.24 3.94
C ASP A 45 -16.76 -16.54 3.24
N THR A 46 -16.45 -17.84 3.15
CA THR A 46 -15.25 -18.35 2.48
C THR A 46 -15.34 -18.15 0.96
N ARG A 47 -16.56 -18.15 0.38
CA ARG A 47 -16.75 -17.95 -1.07
C ARG A 47 -16.39 -16.53 -1.51
N THR A 48 -16.68 -15.49 -0.73
CA THR A 48 -16.24 -14.13 -1.11
C THR A 48 -14.75 -13.89 -0.91
N ALA A 49 -14.13 -14.47 0.13
CA ALA A 49 -12.69 -14.33 0.36
C ALA A 49 -11.86 -15.01 -0.74
N ASP A 50 -12.20 -16.26 -1.09
CA ASP A 50 -11.50 -17.00 -2.15
C ASP A 50 -11.75 -16.39 -3.53
N ASN A 51 -12.98 -15.92 -3.80
CA ASN A 51 -13.27 -15.20 -5.04
C ASN A 51 -12.53 -13.87 -5.13
N ALA A 52 -12.48 -13.09 -4.04
CA ALA A 52 -11.73 -11.84 -4.00
C ALA A 52 -10.22 -12.09 -4.13
N TRP A 53 -9.69 -13.14 -3.50
CA TRP A 53 -8.29 -13.51 -3.66
C TRP A 53 -7.99 -13.95 -5.09
N ASN A 54 -8.81 -14.83 -5.68
CA ASN A 54 -8.70 -15.22 -7.09
C ASN A 54 -8.88 -14.04 -8.07
N LEU A 55 -9.57 -12.97 -7.68
CA LEU A 55 -9.71 -11.74 -8.47
C LEU A 55 -8.44 -10.87 -8.41
N VAL A 56 -7.80 -10.85 -7.24
CA VAL A 56 -6.57 -10.10 -6.95
C VAL A 56 -5.34 -10.82 -7.49
N THR A 57 -5.28 -12.14 -7.34
CA THR A 57 -4.21 -13.02 -7.82
C THR A 57 -4.51 -13.66 -9.18
N GLY A 58 -5.67 -13.37 -9.75
CA GLY A 58 -6.13 -13.92 -11.03
C GLY A 58 -5.03 -13.83 -12.07
N ALA A 59 -4.76 -14.96 -12.71
CA ALA A 59 -3.56 -15.30 -13.48
C ALA A 59 -3.26 -14.35 -14.65
N PHE A 60 -2.88 -13.12 -14.35
CA PHE A 60 -2.23 -12.24 -15.27
C PHE A 60 -0.73 -12.47 -15.09
N GLY A 61 -0.19 -13.39 -15.88
CA GLY A 61 1.24 -13.38 -16.14
C GLY A 61 1.65 -11.99 -16.66
N PRO A 62 2.93 -11.61 -16.56
CA PRO A 62 3.44 -10.35 -17.09
C PRO A 62 3.28 -10.30 -18.62
N ALA A 63 2.07 -10.03 -19.09
CA ALA A 63 1.77 -9.82 -20.50
C ALA A 63 2.09 -8.36 -20.81
N ALA A 64 2.91 -8.13 -21.83
CA ALA A 64 3.35 -6.80 -22.24
C ALA A 64 2.18 -5.82 -22.45
N ASP A 65 1.03 -6.32 -22.90
CA ASP A 65 -0.16 -5.50 -23.14
C ASP A 65 -0.80 -4.97 -21.84
N LEU A 66 -0.69 -5.71 -20.74
CA LEU A 66 -1.19 -5.24 -19.45
C LEU A 66 -0.31 -4.14 -18.87
N PHE A 67 1.00 -4.22 -19.06
CA PHE A 67 1.90 -3.12 -18.69
C PHE A 67 1.64 -1.85 -19.52
N LYS A 68 1.31 -1.99 -20.81
CA LYS A 68 0.91 -0.85 -21.64
C LYS A 68 -0.42 -0.24 -21.19
N GLN A 69 -1.37 -1.05 -20.73
CA GLN A 69 -2.62 -0.54 -20.17
C GLN A 69 -2.39 0.19 -18.84
N ASP A 70 -1.55 -0.38 -17.96
CA ASP A 70 -1.18 0.22 -16.68
C ASP A 70 -0.36 1.52 -16.86
N GLU A 71 0.24 1.74 -18.04
CA GLU A 71 0.92 3.00 -18.37
C GLU A 71 0.00 4.22 -18.28
N LEU A 72 -1.29 4.05 -18.55
CA LEU A 72 -2.29 5.12 -18.41
C LEU A 72 -2.50 5.55 -16.95
N ALA A 73 -2.11 4.72 -15.99
CA ALA A 73 -2.17 5.05 -14.57
C ALA A 73 -0.97 5.86 -14.10
N LYS A 74 0.07 6.07 -14.93
CA LYS A 74 1.26 6.87 -14.58
C LYS A 74 0.87 8.28 -14.16
N TRP A 75 1.31 8.70 -12.97
CA TRP A 75 1.13 10.06 -12.48
C TRP A 75 2.40 10.89 -12.66
N PHE A 76 3.52 10.44 -12.10
CA PHE A 76 4.81 11.08 -12.32
C PHE A 76 5.97 10.10 -12.18
N GLY A 77 7.13 10.49 -12.69
CA GLY A 77 8.37 9.72 -12.60
C GLY A 77 9.59 10.47 -13.09
N ILE A 78 10.75 9.83 -13.05
CA ILE A 78 12.00 10.40 -13.57
C ILE A 78 12.29 9.85 -14.97
N TYR A 79 12.57 10.77 -15.87
CA TYR A 79 13.07 10.49 -17.21
C TYR A 79 14.50 11.03 -17.32
N THR A 80 15.45 10.16 -17.70
CA THR A 80 16.82 10.57 -17.99
C THR A 80 17.05 10.56 -19.49
N ASN A 81 17.29 11.75 -20.05
CA ASN A 81 17.68 11.87 -21.45
C ASN A 81 19.19 11.61 -21.60
N LYS A 82 19.58 10.84 -22.62
CA LYS A 82 20.97 10.69 -23.04
C LYS A 82 21.15 11.42 -24.37
N ASN A 83 21.75 12.60 -24.32
CA ASN A 83 22.09 13.32 -25.55
C ASN A 83 23.26 12.65 -26.28
N LYS A 84 23.39 12.90 -27.60
CA LYS A 84 24.47 12.36 -28.46
C LYS A 84 25.91 12.64 -27.97
N LYS A 85 26.09 13.57 -27.03
CA LYS A 85 27.37 13.92 -26.39
C LYS A 85 27.59 13.23 -25.02
N SER A 86 26.79 12.22 -24.66
CA SER A 86 26.84 11.52 -23.37
C SER A 86 26.51 12.38 -22.14
N GLN A 87 26.11 13.64 -22.31
CA GLN A 87 25.52 14.43 -21.23
C GLN A 87 24.13 13.86 -20.89
N ARG A 88 23.99 13.46 -19.62
CA ARG A 88 22.73 13.01 -19.04
C ARG A 88 22.03 14.23 -18.44
N SER A 89 20.75 14.39 -18.71
CA SER A 89 19.89 15.30 -17.96
C SER A 89 18.70 14.54 -17.42
N SER A 90 18.38 14.75 -16.16
CA SER A 90 17.25 14.12 -15.50
C SER A 90 16.11 15.12 -15.38
N GLN A 91 14.90 14.65 -15.65
CA GLN A 91 13.69 15.45 -15.60
C GLN A 91 12.62 14.67 -14.85
N ILE A 92 11.91 15.31 -13.94
CA ILE A 92 10.64 14.80 -13.45
C ILE A 92 9.61 15.04 -14.54
N VAL A 93 8.85 14.02 -14.88
CA VAL A 93 7.75 14.08 -15.84
C VAL A 93 6.45 13.84 -15.10
N GLU A 94 5.54 14.81 -15.17
CA GLU A 94 4.19 14.76 -14.60
C GLU A 94 3.17 14.58 -15.74
N THR A 95 2.30 13.58 -15.64
CA THR A 95 1.20 13.35 -16.60
C THR A 95 -0.06 14.11 -16.19
N SER A 96 -1.10 14.09 -17.03
CA SER A 96 -2.42 14.65 -16.71
C SER A 96 -3.23 13.79 -15.73
N ARG A 97 -2.73 12.62 -15.30
CA ARG A 97 -3.53 11.57 -14.63
C ARG A 97 -4.33 12.06 -13.41
N PHE A 98 -3.73 12.86 -12.54
CA PHE A 98 -4.43 13.42 -11.37
C PHE A 98 -5.59 14.33 -11.80
N VAL A 99 -5.34 15.22 -12.76
CA VAL A 99 -6.34 16.16 -13.28
C VAL A 99 -7.47 15.41 -13.97
N ASP A 100 -7.14 14.39 -14.78
CA ASP A 100 -8.12 13.56 -15.47
C ASP A 100 -9.03 12.82 -14.47
N LEU A 101 -8.46 12.18 -13.45
CA LEU A 101 -9.23 11.51 -12.39
C LEU A 101 -10.13 12.47 -11.60
N ALA A 102 -9.62 13.66 -11.28
CA ALA A 102 -10.40 14.68 -10.58
C ALA A 102 -11.60 15.15 -11.44
N HIS A 103 -11.38 15.41 -12.75
CA HIS A 103 -12.45 15.79 -13.67
C HIS A 103 -13.45 14.66 -13.91
N GLU A 104 -13.00 13.42 -14.09
CA GLU A 104 -13.87 12.25 -14.21
C GLU A 104 -14.74 12.04 -12.97
N SER A 105 -14.17 12.23 -11.77
CA SER A 105 -14.90 12.14 -10.51
C SER A 105 -15.94 13.25 -10.37
N LEU A 106 -15.59 14.48 -10.75
CA LEU A 106 -16.54 15.60 -10.76
C LEU A 106 -17.66 15.41 -11.80
N SER A 107 -17.39 14.70 -12.89
CA SER A 107 -18.38 14.40 -13.94
C SER A 107 -19.19 13.13 -13.66
N HIS A 108 -18.96 12.47 -12.52
CA HIS A 108 -19.64 11.23 -12.18
C HIS A 108 -21.13 11.44 -11.91
N THR A 109 -21.93 10.39 -12.09
CA THR A 109 -23.39 10.47 -11.87
C THR A 109 -23.68 10.82 -10.41
N LYS A 110 -24.49 11.88 -10.18
CA LYS A 110 -24.82 12.42 -8.85
C LYS A 110 -23.62 12.96 -8.06
N SER A 111 -22.56 13.39 -8.74
CA SER A 111 -21.44 14.07 -8.09
C SER A 111 -21.88 15.42 -7.49
N PRO A 112 -21.26 15.84 -6.36
CA PRO A 112 -21.45 17.18 -5.84
C PRO A 112 -20.74 18.22 -6.71
N GLN A 113 -21.17 19.49 -6.62
CA GLN A 113 -20.54 20.60 -7.37
C GLN A 113 -19.08 20.86 -6.98
N ARG A 114 -18.67 20.44 -5.78
CA ARG A 114 -17.30 20.57 -5.28
C ARG A 114 -16.87 19.25 -4.66
N GLN A 115 -15.64 18.86 -4.97
CA GLN A 115 -14.99 17.71 -4.39
C GLN A 115 -13.65 18.12 -3.79
N TYR A 116 -13.22 17.37 -2.78
CA TYR A 116 -11.94 17.52 -2.09
C TYR A 116 -11.21 16.17 -2.18
N PRO A 117 -10.51 15.90 -3.30
CA PRO A 117 -9.82 14.64 -3.50
C PRO A 117 -8.78 14.40 -2.40
N SER A 118 -8.70 13.16 -1.95
CA SER A 118 -7.73 12.72 -0.96
C SER A 118 -6.77 11.71 -1.57
N ILE A 119 -5.49 11.82 -1.24
CA ILE A 119 -4.45 10.91 -1.73
C ILE A 119 -3.99 9.99 -0.60
N CYS A 120 -4.09 8.68 -0.86
CA CYS A 120 -3.57 7.62 -0.02
C CYS A 120 -2.40 6.94 -0.76
N SER A 121 -1.17 7.15 -0.31
CA SER A 121 0.02 6.64 -0.99
C SER A 121 0.54 5.36 -0.37
N PHE A 122 0.97 4.40 -1.19
CA PHE A 122 1.60 3.17 -0.76
C PHE A 122 3.09 3.21 -1.12
N ILE A 123 3.92 3.18 -0.09
CA ILE A 123 5.39 3.21 -0.19
C ILE A 123 5.99 2.03 0.56
N GLY A 124 7.20 1.62 0.21
CA GLY A 124 7.84 0.44 0.81
C GLY A 124 8.73 -0.32 -0.16
N ASP A 125 9.43 -1.32 0.34
CA ASP A 125 10.40 -2.09 -0.44
C ASP A 125 9.75 -2.88 -1.59
N THR A 126 10.54 -3.21 -2.61
CA THR A 126 10.11 -4.09 -3.70
C THR A 126 9.68 -5.44 -3.13
N GLY A 127 8.58 -5.99 -3.67
CA GLY A 127 8.02 -7.26 -3.19
C GLY A 127 7.25 -7.17 -1.87
N SER A 128 7.07 -5.99 -1.27
CA SER A 128 6.33 -5.86 -0.01
C SER A 128 4.81 -6.04 -0.15
N GLY A 129 4.28 -6.02 -1.38
CA GLY A 129 2.86 -6.25 -1.68
C GLY A 129 1.99 -5.01 -1.84
N LYS A 130 2.59 -3.81 -2.01
CA LYS A 130 1.88 -2.53 -2.22
C LYS A 130 0.79 -2.60 -3.29
N SER A 131 1.17 -2.95 -4.52
CA SER A 131 0.29 -3.08 -5.67
C SER A 131 -0.82 -4.12 -5.43
N THR A 132 -0.49 -5.23 -4.76
CA THR A 132 -1.47 -6.26 -4.38
C THR A 132 -2.51 -5.72 -3.39
N LEU A 133 -2.10 -4.93 -2.40
CA LEU A 133 -3.00 -4.31 -1.43
C LEU A 133 -3.95 -3.30 -2.09
N ILE A 134 -3.43 -2.43 -2.96
CA ILE A 134 -4.27 -1.48 -3.72
C ILE A 134 -5.28 -2.25 -4.59
N ARG A 135 -4.83 -3.27 -5.32
CA ARG A 135 -5.72 -4.11 -6.13
C ARG A 135 -6.80 -4.77 -5.28
N PHE A 136 -6.46 -5.25 -4.08
CA PHE A 136 -7.43 -5.81 -3.14
C PHE A 136 -8.45 -4.78 -2.67
N LEU A 137 -8.03 -3.56 -2.32
CA LEU A 137 -8.93 -2.47 -1.94
C LEU A 137 -9.92 -2.14 -3.06
N ILE A 138 -9.44 -2.05 -4.30
CA ILE A 138 -10.28 -1.81 -5.48
C ILE A 138 -11.24 -2.98 -5.72
N ALA A 139 -10.76 -4.22 -5.64
CA ALA A 139 -11.53 -5.44 -5.86
C ALA A 139 -12.68 -5.62 -4.86
N ARG A 140 -12.45 -5.22 -3.60
CA ARG A 140 -13.43 -5.37 -2.50
C ARG A 140 -14.44 -4.23 -2.44
N SER A 141 -14.28 -3.18 -3.24
CA SER A 141 -15.26 -2.10 -3.30
C SER A 141 -16.62 -2.64 -3.74
N GLU A 142 -17.70 -2.28 -3.02
CA GLU A 142 -19.08 -2.70 -3.34
C GLU A 142 -19.52 -2.29 -4.76
N ASN A 143 -18.84 -1.30 -5.35
CA ASN A 143 -19.04 -0.83 -6.72
C ASN A 143 -18.03 -1.40 -7.73
N ALA A 144 -17.22 -2.39 -7.34
CA ALA A 144 -16.22 -3.00 -8.21
C ALA A 144 -16.87 -3.78 -9.35
N GLN A 145 -17.03 -3.14 -10.51
CA GLN A 145 -17.32 -3.84 -11.76
C GLN A 145 -16.03 -4.47 -12.30
N ALA A 146 -16.13 -5.48 -13.17
CA ALA A 146 -14.97 -6.07 -13.84
C ALA A 146 -14.06 -5.02 -14.51
N LYS A 147 -14.65 -3.91 -14.98
CA LYS A 147 -13.95 -2.73 -15.54
C LYS A 147 -13.05 -1.98 -14.54
N ASN A 148 -13.35 -2.03 -13.25
CA ASN A 148 -12.52 -1.37 -12.22
C ASN A 148 -11.22 -2.15 -11.96
N LEU A 149 -11.20 -3.46 -12.20
CA LEU A 149 -10.01 -4.29 -12.05
C LEU A 149 -9.02 -4.17 -13.22
N SER A 150 -9.51 -3.77 -14.40
CA SER A 150 -8.64 -3.38 -15.52
C SER A 150 -7.98 -2.02 -15.29
N GLU A 151 -8.48 -1.23 -14.34
CA GLU A 151 -7.89 0.04 -13.90
C GLU A 151 -7.22 -0.08 -12.53
N ALA A 152 -6.85 -1.30 -12.12
CA ALA A 152 -6.14 -1.58 -10.87
C ALA A 152 -4.69 -1.99 -11.17
N PRO A 153 -3.75 -1.79 -10.23
CA PRO A 153 -2.36 -2.13 -10.46
C PRO A 153 -2.15 -3.60 -10.80
N MET A 154 -1.10 -3.84 -11.58
CA MET A 154 -0.60 -5.16 -11.90
C MET A 154 0.04 -5.80 -10.66
N ALA A 155 -0.47 -6.96 -10.26
CA ALA A 155 0.10 -7.72 -9.15
C ALA A 155 1.48 -8.27 -9.54
N GLY A 156 2.41 -8.29 -8.59
CA GLY A 156 3.71 -8.95 -8.70
C GLY A 156 3.59 -10.44 -9.01
N ALA A 157 4.59 -10.99 -9.72
CA ALA A 157 4.68 -12.43 -9.91
C ALA A 157 4.77 -13.12 -8.54
N THR A 158 3.99 -14.18 -8.34
CA THR A 158 3.90 -14.91 -7.06
C THR A 158 5.04 -15.91 -6.83
N GLY A 159 5.95 -16.08 -7.81
CA GLY A 159 7.10 -16.98 -7.70
C GLY A 159 8.13 -16.81 -8.81
N GLY A 160 9.31 -17.41 -8.61
CA GLY A 160 10.44 -17.37 -9.55
C GLY A 160 11.25 -16.06 -9.50
N ALA A 161 12.21 -15.91 -10.42
CA ALA A 161 13.08 -14.73 -10.49
C ALA A 161 12.33 -13.41 -10.76
N ALA A 162 11.07 -13.47 -11.21
CA ALA A 162 10.22 -12.31 -11.43
C ALA A 162 9.56 -11.77 -10.15
N ALA A 163 9.53 -12.54 -9.05
CA ALA A 163 8.92 -12.12 -7.78
C ALA A 163 9.75 -11.06 -7.03
N THR A 164 11.03 -10.92 -7.35
CA THR A 164 11.95 -9.92 -6.77
C THR A 164 12.01 -8.63 -7.59
N LEU A 165 11.35 -8.58 -8.75
CA LEU A 165 11.34 -7.41 -9.63
C LEU A 165 10.22 -6.45 -9.23
N SER A 166 10.47 -5.15 -9.32
CA SER A 166 9.40 -4.17 -9.17
C SER A 166 8.47 -4.25 -10.39
N THR A 167 7.16 -4.39 -10.16
CA THR A 167 6.16 -4.38 -11.23
C THR A 167 5.80 -2.96 -11.64
N THR A 168 5.68 -2.06 -10.67
CA THR A 168 5.41 -0.65 -10.90
C THR A 168 6.72 0.08 -11.14
N GLY A 169 6.86 0.72 -12.29
CA GLY A 169 7.87 1.76 -12.49
C GLY A 169 7.30 3.12 -12.10
N GLU A 170 8.10 4.00 -11.52
CA GLU A 170 7.69 5.36 -11.16
C GLU A 170 6.56 5.41 -10.12
N VAL A 171 5.63 6.37 -10.24
CA VAL A 171 4.44 6.50 -9.39
C VAL A 171 3.17 6.45 -10.24
N ASN A 172 2.29 5.51 -9.93
CA ASN A 172 0.97 5.37 -10.55
C ASN A 172 -0.13 5.90 -9.62
N LEU A 173 -1.29 6.26 -10.18
CA LEU A 173 -2.45 6.77 -9.44
C LEU A 173 -3.74 6.09 -9.91
N TYR A 174 -4.45 5.49 -8.96
CA TYR A 174 -5.67 4.71 -9.16
C TYR A 174 -6.83 5.31 -8.36
N LYS A 175 -8.06 5.11 -8.82
CA LYS A 175 -9.25 5.59 -8.12
C LYS A 175 -9.80 4.52 -7.16
N ASP A 176 -10.26 4.93 -5.99
CA ASP A 176 -11.11 4.09 -5.15
C ASP A 176 -12.56 4.08 -5.69
N PRO A 177 -13.09 2.94 -6.17
CA PRO A 177 -14.44 2.91 -6.73
C PRO A 177 -15.53 3.22 -5.69
N LYS A 178 -15.24 3.09 -4.39
CA LYS A 178 -16.23 3.34 -3.33
C LYS A 178 -16.45 4.83 -3.11
N SER A 179 -15.40 5.65 -3.16
CA SER A 179 -15.46 7.09 -2.92
C SER A 179 -15.52 7.92 -4.20
N PHE A 180 -15.22 7.34 -5.37
CA PHE A 180 -15.28 8.05 -6.64
C PHE A 180 -16.66 8.69 -6.88
N GLY A 181 -16.67 9.94 -7.36
CA GLY A 181 -17.90 10.70 -7.54
C GLY A 181 -18.50 11.31 -6.26
N LYS A 182 -18.00 10.98 -5.06
CA LYS A 182 -18.48 11.56 -3.80
C LYS A 182 -17.74 12.86 -3.46
N THR A 183 -18.09 13.51 -2.35
CA THR A 183 -17.49 14.78 -1.89
C THR A 183 -15.98 14.68 -1.70
N THR A 184 -15.47 13.53 -1.27
CA THR A 184 -14.05 13.29 -1.00
C THR A 184 -13.60 12.01 -1.72
N PRO A 185 -13.35 12.06 -3.04
CA PRO A 185 -12.87 10.89 -3.77
C PRO A 185 -11.45 10.56 -3.32
N ILE A 186 -11.17 9.28 -3.08
CA ILE A 186 -9.86 8.78 -2.67
C ILE A 186 -9.12 8.25 -3.89
N PHE A 187 -7.86 8.66 -4.03
CA PHE A 187 -6.94 8.14 -5.03
C PHE A 187 -5.79 7.39 -4.36
N TYR A 188 -5.52 6.17 -4.81
CA TYR A 188 -4.43 5.33 -4.36
C TYR A 188 -3.20 5.58 -5.21
N ALA A 189 -2.12 6.09 -4.60
CA ALA A 189 -0.84 6.22 -5.28
C ALA A 189 0.01 4.96 -5.02
N ASP A 190 0.41 4.26 -6.09
CA ASP A 190 1.33 3.11 -6.00
C ASP A 190 2.74 3.58 -6.37
N CYS A 191 3.64 3.60 -5.39
CA CYS A 191 5.04 3.97 -5.60
C CYS A 191 5.87 2.75 -5.99
N GLU A 192 6.81 2.92 -6.91
CA GLU A 192 7.87 1.94 -7.17
C GLU A 192 8.56 1.50 -5.87
N GLY A 193 8.85 0.21 -5.79
CA GLY A 193 9.49 -0.37 -4.62
C GLY A 193 10.95 0.03 -4.47
N MET A 194 11.37 0.33 -3.25
CA MET A 194 12.78 0.56 -2.94
C MET A 194 13.60 -0.74 -3.03
N MET A 195 14.94 -0.61 -3.15
CA MET A 195 15.91 -1.72 -3.15
C MET A 195 15.70 -2.78 -4.25
N GLY A 196 14.84 -2.52 -5.23
CA GLY A 196 14.61 -3.39 -6.38
C GLY A 196 15.59 -3.12 -7.52
N THR A 197 15.63 -4.03 -8.49
CA THR A 197 16.23 -3.79 -9.80
C THR A 197 15.27 -2.99 -10.68
N GLU A 198 15.71 -2.64 -11.89
CA GLU A 198 14.87 -1.96 -12.88
C GLU A 198 13.50 -2.69 -13.04
N PRO A 199 12.38 -1.96 -12.97
CA PRO A 199 11.06 -2.57 -12.97
C PRO A 199 10.72 -3.19 -14.32
N VAL A 200 9.95 -4.27 -14.30
CA VAL A 200 9.49 -4.95 -15.53
C VAL A 200 8.69 -4.00 -16.42
N ALA A 201 7.91 -3.10 -15.81
CA ALA A 201 7.15 -2.09 -16.53
C ALA A 201 8.03 -1.14 -17.38
N ALA A 202 9.25 -0.81 -16.95
CA ALA A 202 10.14 0.09 -17.71
C ALA A 202 10.54 -0.48 -19.08
N GLN A 203 10.45 -1.80 -19.27
CA GLN A 203 10.69 -2.44 -20.57
C GLN A 203 9.56 -2.19 -21.57
N HIS A 204 8.36 -1.90 -21.08
CA HIS A 204 7.13 -1.85 -21.88
C HIS A 204 6.47 -0.46 -21.91
N GLN A 205 6.80 0.43 -20.97
CA GLN A 205 6.17 1.75 -20.81
C GLN A 205 7.12 2.88 -21.25
N HIS A 206 6.91 3.40 -22.46
CA HIS A 206 7.75 4.44 -23.08
C HIS A 206 6.96 5.69 -23.49
N GLU A 207 5.64 5.57 -23.62
CA GLU A 207 4.75 6.56 -24.21
C GLU A 207 4.33 7.65 -23.20
N TRP A 208 4.24 7.31 -21.91
CA TRP A 208 3.78 8.23 -20.87
C TRP A 208 4.63 9.51 -20.77
N THR A 209 5.89 9.45 -21.18
CA THR A 209 6.81 10.59 -21.14
C THR A 209 6.62 11.61 -22.28
N LYS A 210 5.86 11.25 -23.32
CA LYS A 210 5.71 12.09 -24.52
C LYS A 210 4.89 13.34 -24.27
N ASN A 211 3.81 13.21 -23.49
CA ASN A 211 2.83 14.26 -23.26
C ASN A 211 2.90 14.88 -21.85
N GLY A 212 3.79 14.38 -21.00
CA GLY A 212 3.94 14.88 -19.63
C GLY A 212 4.67 16.22 -19.56
N ARG A 213 4.29 17.05 -18.58
CA ARG A 213 5.01 18.27 -18.21
C ARG A 213 6.36 17.89 -17.62
N ARG A 214 7.42 18.60 -18.00
CA ARG A 214 8.80 18.25 -17.65
C ARG A 214 9.45 19.30 -16.77
N TYR A 215 10.06 18.85 -15.68
CA TYR A 215 10.74 19.68 -14.70
C TYR A 215 12.17 19.20 -14.56
N PRO A 216 13.19 20.00 -14.93
CA PRO A 216 14.59 19.63 -14.73
C PRO A 216 14.86 19.31 -13.25
N VAL A 217 15.64 18.25 -13.00
CA VAL A 217 16.02 17.87 -11.63
C VAL A 217 17.49 17.46 -11.58
N GLU A 218 18.19 18.01 -10.59
CA GLU A 218 19.61 17.82 -10.35
C GLU A 218 19.84 17.58 -8.86
N THR A 219 20.92 16.90 -8.53
CA THR A 219 21.39 16.78 -7.15
C THR A 219 21.90 18.14 -6.66
N PRO A 220 22.10 18.34 -5.35
CA PRO A 220 22.73 19.56 -4.82
C PRO A 220 24.11 19.86 -5.43
N ASN A 221 24.80 18.84 -5.95
CA ASN A 221 26.10 18.96 -6.60
C ASN A 221 25.99 19.26 -8.10
N GLY A 222 24.79 19.49 -8.63
CA GLY A 222 24.54 19.71 -10.06
C GLY A 222 24.62 18.44 -10.91
N GLU A 223 24.58 17.26 -10.29
CA GLU A 223 24.62 15.99 -11.03
C GLU A 223 23.21 15.54 -11.44
N PRO A 224 23.06 14.79 -12.55
CA PRO A 224 21.76 14.23 -12.93
C PRO A 224 21.27 13.24 -11.88
N VAL A 225 20.01 13.39 -11.46
CA VAL A 225 19.38 12.44 -10.54
C VAL A 225 19.27 11.07 -11.19
N ASP A 226 19.75 10.04 -10.53
CA ASP A 226 19.59 8.65 -10.97
C ASP A 226 18.29 8.02 -10.45
N ARG A 227 17.90 6.88 -11.04
CA ARG A 227 16.67 6.17 -10.65
C ARG A 227 16.69 5.76 -9.17
N ARG A 228 17.85 5.37 -8.65
CA ARG A 228 17.98 4.93 -7.25
C ARG A 228 17.62 6.07 -6.31
N MET A 229 18.13 7.27 -6.55
CA MET A 229 17.79 8.48 -5.80
C MET A 229 16.32 8.86 -6.00
N ALA A 230 15.77 8.67 -7.20
CA ALA A 230 14.35 8.87 -7.48
C ALA A 230 13.46 8.06 -6.53
N VAL A 231 13.68 6.75 -6.51
CA VAL A 231 12.87 5.77 -5.78
C VAL A 231 13.10 5.85 -4.26
N MET A 232 14.35 6.03 -3.83
CA MET A 232 14.68 6.03 -2.39
C MET A 232 14.37 7.34 -1.68
N THR A 233 14.29 8.45 -2.43
CA THR A 233 14.30 9.78 -1.82
C THR A 233 13.21 10.67 -2.41
N ILE A 234 13.15 10.85 -3.72
CA ILE A 234 12.28 11.86 -4.34
C ILE A 234 10.81 11.44 -4.29
N TYR A 235 10.47 10.20 -4.66
CA TYR A 235 9.07 9.74 -4.66
C TYR A 235 8.48 9.72 -3.25
N PRO A 236 9.14 9.13 -2.24
CA PRO A 236 8.60 9.15 -0.87
C PRO A 236 8.44 10.56 -0.32
N ARG A 237 9.36 11.49 -0.64
CA ARG A 237 9.24 12.91 -0.23
C ARG A 237 8.04 13.60 -0.88
N PHE A 238 7.84 13.46 -2.19
CA PHE A 238 6.66 14.02 -2.86
C PHE A 238 5.37 13.42 -2.30
N LEU A 239 5.33 12.11 -2.10
CA LEU A 239 4.17 11.44 -1.55
C LEU A 239 3.88 11.88 -0.12
N TYR A 240 4.89 12.07 0.73
CA TYR A 240 4.72 12.71 2.04
C TYR A 240 4.19 14.16 1.94
N MET A 241 4.52 14.88 0.87
CA MET A 241 4.03 16.25 0.67
C MET A 241 2.59 16.33 0.21
N PHE A 242 2.14 15.42 -0.64
CA PHE A 242 0.83 15.50 -1.30
C PHE A 242 -0.21 14.53 -0.75
N SER A 243 0.18 13.55 0.06
CA SER A 243 -0.77 12.58 0.61
C SER A 243 -1.44 13.10 1.87
N ASP A 244 -2.71 12.75 2.05
CA ASP A 244 -3.38 12.85 3.35
C ASP A 244 -3.05 11.63 4.22
N VAL A 245 -2.81 10.47 3.58
CA VAL A 245 -2.42 9.22 4.25
C VAL A 245 -1.23 8.60 3.53
N VAL A 246 -0.19 8.27 4.27
CA VAL A 246 0.96 7.50 3.80
C VAL A 246 0.87 6.10 4.39
N CYS A 247 0.80 5.08 3.54
CA CYS A 247 0.82 3.67 3.87
C CYS A 247 2.22 3.10 3.62
N TYR A 248 2.99 2.86 4.67
CA TYR A 248 4.29 2.21 4.58
C TYR A 248 4.15 0.69 4.70
N VAL A 249 4.41 -0.03 3.61
CA VAL A 249 4.22 -1.50 3.52
C VAL A 249 5.55 -2.22 3.66
N THR A 250 5.66 -3.08 4.69
CA THR A 250 6.83 -3.94 4.93
C THR A 250 6.43 -5.37 5.26
N ARG A 251 7.27 -6.34 4.89
CA ARG A 251 7.17 -7.74 5.33
C ARG A 251 8.23 -8.11 6.37
N ASN A 252 9.31 -7.34 6.44
CA ASN A 252 10.47 -7.69 7.24
C ASN A 252 10.47 -6.88 8.54
N GLN A 253 10.44 -7.59 9.66
CA GLN A 253 10.45 -6.95 10.97
C GLN A 253 11.83 -6.48 11.39
N LYS A 254 12.88 -7.14 10.89
CA LYS A 254 14.27 -6.78 11.19
C LYS A 254 14.68 -5.42 10.62
N THR A 255 13.86 -4.85 9.74
CA THR A 255 14.10 -3.53 9.13
C THR A 255 13.20 -2.45 9.71
N TRP A 256 12.44 -2.71 10.78
CA TRP A 256 11.55 -1.72 11.38
C TRP A 256 12.28 -0.46 11.81
N ALA A 257 13.42 -0.63 12.49
CA ALA A 257 14.22 0.50 12.92
C ALA A 257 14.69 1.38 11.74
N ASP A 258 15.28 0.75 10.72
CA ASP A 258 15.71 1.44 9.49
C ASP A 258 14.55 2.10 8.75
N SER A 259 13.38 1.45 8.73
CA SER A 259 12.16 1.96 8.11
C SER A 259 11.63 3.19 8.84
N ALA A 260 11.66 3.18 10.17
CA ALA A 260 11.26 4.29 11.01
C ALA A 260 12.16 5.51 10.78
N LEU A 261 13.49 5.30 10.72
CA LEU A 261 14.44 6.36 10.41
C LEU A 261 14.22 6.95 9.01
N LYS A 262 13.97 6.11 8.00
CA LYS A 262 13.67 6.58 6.63
C LYS A 262 12.39 7.43 6.60
N LEU A 263 11.33 7.00 7.29
CA LEU A 263 10.08 7.75 7.36
C LEU A 263 10.28 9.15 7.98
N LEU A 264 11.11 9.25 9.02
CA LEU A 264 11.49 10.54 9.64
C LEU A 264 12.41 11.38 8.75
N GLU A 265 13.36 10.76 8.03
CA GLU A 265 14.21 11.47 7.07
C GLU A 265 13.36 12.07 5.92
N TRP A 266 12.35 11.34 5.42
CA TRP A 266 11.43 11.84 4.41
C TRP A 266 10.53 12.95 4.95
N SER A 267 10.05 12.81 6.19
CA SER A 267 9.19 13.82 6.82
C SER A 267 9.93 15.13 7.05
N ASN A 268 11.17 15.06 7.56
CA ASN A 268 11.97 16.24 7.89
C ASN A 268 12.30 17.04 6.64
N VAL A 269 12.82 16.38 5.61
CA VAL A 269 13.19 17.07 4.35
C VAL A 269 11.96 17.57 3.60
N GLY A 270 10.84 16.83 3.66
CA GLY A 270 9.58 17.27 3.09
C GLY A 270 8.97 18.45 3.85
N ALA A 271 9.17 18.57 5.16
CA ALA A 271 8.64 19.67 5.97
C ALA A 271 9.48 20.96 5.84
N GLU A 272 10.82 20.85 5.92
CA GLU A 272 11.73 22.00 5.90
C GLU A 272 11.71 22.77 4.57
N ASN A 273 11.42 22.10 3.46
CA ASN A 273 11.50 22.67 2.11
C ASN A 273 10.13 22.96 1.47
N SER A 274 9.03 22.78 2.22
CA SER A 274 7.67 23.06 1.75
C SER A 274 7.19 24.41 2.24
N ILE A 275 7.03 25.37 1.32
CA ILE A 275 6.34 26.62 1.61
C ILE A 275 4.84 26.32 1.73
N ASN A 276 4.24 26.55 2.91
CA ASN A 276 2.81 26.33 3.24
C ASN A 276 2.33 24.88 3.44
N LYS A 277 3.05 24.05 4.19
CA LYS A 277 2.44 22.81 4.72
C LYS A 277 1.56 23.10 5.93
N ASN A 278 0.25 23.23 5.71
CA ASN A 278 -0.73 23.43 6.80
C ASN A 278 -1.26 22.12 7.41
N VAL A 279 -0.96 20.93 6.83
CA VAL A 279 -1.49 19.64 7.31
C VAL A 279 -0.42 18.55 7.24
N LEU A 280 -0.30 17.77 8.31
CA LEU A 280 0.56 16.59 8.38
C LEU A 280 -0.22 15.34 7.91
N PRO A 281 0.36 14.46 7.06
CA PRO A 281 -0.30 13.22 6.69
C PRO A 281 -0.49 12.30 7.90
N ALA A 282 -1.51 11.47 7.86
CA ALA A 282 -1.58 10.28 8.70
C ALA A 282 -0.62 9.21 8.18
N LEU A 283 -0.07 8.40 9.06
CA LEU A 283 0.80 7.28 8.71
C LEU A 283 0.15 5.96 9.12
N ILE A 284 0.08 5.02 8.17
CA ILE A 284 -0.29 3.64 8.42
C ILE A 284 0.92 2.76 8.08
N ILE A 285 1.48 2.07 9.07
CA ILE A 285 2.54 1.08 8.85
C ILE A 285 1.87 -0.27 8.70
N ILE A 286 1.92 -0.84 7.49
CA ILE A 286 1.32 -2.13 7.16
C ILE A 286 2.38 -3.21 7.26
N LEU A 287 2.26 -4.05 8.29
CA LEU A 287 3.02 -5.28 8.45
C LEU A 287 2.36 -6.36 7.59
N ASN A 288 2.76 -6.43 6.32
CA ASN A 288 2.14 -7.32 5.35
C ASN A 288 2.80 -8.69 5.37
N ALA A 289 2.07 -9.68 5.86
CA ALA A 289 2.50 -11.07 5.91
C ALA A 289 3.91 -11.24 6.52
N PRO A 290 4.17 -10.68 7.72
CA PRO A 290 5.49 -10.78 8.32
C PRO A 290 5.77 -12.22 8.77
N SER A 291 7.04 -12.55 8.93
CA SER A 291 7.47 -13.87 9.40
C SER A 291 7.10 -14.17 10.85
N LEU A 292 6.83 -13.14 11.66
CA LEU A 292 6.35 -13.29 13.03
C LEU A 292 4.82 -13.32 13.03
N GLU A 293 4.28 -14.33 13.68
CA GLU A 293 2.86 -14.50 13.90
C GLU A 293 2.52 -14.03 15.32
N GLU A 294 1.66 -13.02 15.42
CA GLU A 294 1.21 -12.47 16.71
C GLU A 294 -0.29 -12.25 16.66
N GLU A 295 -1.06 -13.20 17.19
CA GLU A 295 -2.53 -13.19 17.12
C GLU A 295 -3.14 -12.01 17.88
N THR A 296 -2.48 -11.52 18.93
CA THR A 296 -2.97 -10.36 19.70
C THR A 296 -3.02 -9.07 18.88
N TRP A 297 -2.28 -9.02 17.77
CA TRP A 297 -2.28 -7.89 16.83
C TRP A 297 -3.42 -7.94 15.82
N LEU A 298 -4.27 -8.97 15.86
CA LEU A 298 -5.44 -9.09 14.99
C LEU A 298 -6.56 -8.19 15.48
N GLY A 299 -6.77 -7.06 14.79
CA GLY A 299 -7.86 -6.14 15.06
C GLY A 299 -7.42 -4.68 14.94
N ASP A 300 -8.31 -3.78 15.37
CA ASP A 300 -8.09 -2.32 15.27
C ASP A 300 -7.52 -1.73 16.58
N GLY A 301 -6.99 -2.56 17.47
CA GLY A 301 -6.46 -2.15 18.77
C GLY A 301 -5.07 -1.49 18.71
N PRO A 302 -4.62 -0.89 19.82
CA PRO A 302 -3.33 -0.18 19.89
C PRO A 302 -2.12 -1.12 19.98
N GLU A 303 -2.33 -2.40 20.27
CA GLU A 303 -1.30 -3.40 20.54
C GLU A 303 -0.17 -3.46 19.49
N PRO A 304 -0.44 -3.56 18.18
CA PRO A 304 0.63 -3.56 17.16
C PRO A 304 1.38 -2.23 17.10
N THR A 305 0.71 -1.11 17.40
CA THR A 305 1.33 0.22 17.37
C THR A 305 2.27 0.40 18.55
N ASP A 306 1.85 0.03 19.75
CA ASP A 306 2.70 0.11 20.93
C ASP A 306 3.87 -0.88 20.86
N ALA A 307 3.63 -2.10 20.36
CA ALA A 307 4.69 -3.08 20.12
C ALA A 307 5.75 -2.57 19.14
N PHE A 308 5.35 -1.94 18.04
CA PHE A 308 6.27 -1.32 17.09
C PHE A 308 7.15 -0.25 17.76
N PHE A 309 6.57 0.68 18.53
CA PHE A 309 7.33 1.72 19.22
C PHE A 309 8.27 1.16 20.28
N ASN A 310 7.87 0.12 21.02
CA ASN A 310 8.72 -0.52 22.02
C ASN A 310 9.96 -1.19 21.38
N VAL A 311 9.79 -1.87 20.24
CA VAL A 311 10.91 -2.52 19.53
C VAL A 311 11.90 -1.49 19.00
N ILE A 312 11.40 -0.46 18.31
CA ILE A 312 12.29 0.54 17.68
C ILE A 312 13.02 1.40 18.73
N GLU A 313 12.41 1.70 19.88
CA GLU A 313 13.10 2.42 20.97
C GLU A 313 14.28 1.61 21.51
N GLY A 314 14.12 0.30 21.65
CA GLY A 314 15.21 -0.61 22.04
C GLY A 314 16.36 -0.65 21.04
N GLU A 315 16.05 -0.76 19.74
CA GLU A 315 17.07 -0.89 18.68
C GLU A 315 17.78 0.42 18.31
N ILE A 316 17.05 1.55 18.36
CA ILE A 316 17.53 2.81 17.79
C ILE A 316 18.22 3.71 18.83
N SER A 317 18.03 3.47 20.12
CA SER A 317 18.67 4.25 21.19
C SER A 317 20.21 4.35 21.05
N ALA A 318 20.85 3.40 20.36
CA ALA A 318 22.28 3.41 20.04
C ALA A 318 22.66 4.03 18.67
N SER A 319 21.69 4.42 17.83
CA SER A 319 21.94 4.93 16.48
C SER A 319 22.33 6.41 16.47
N SER A 320 23.48 6.73 15.87
CA SER A 320 23.96 8.11 15.70
C SER A 320 23.03 8.99 14.85
N LYS A 321 22.30 8.38 13.91
CA LYS A 321 21.30 9.08 13.09
C LYS A 321 20.12 9.54 13.95
N PHE A 322 19.62 8.67 14.82
CA PHE A 322 18.57 9.02 15.75
C PHE A 322 19.02 10.08 16.74
N ALA A 323 20.22 9.95 17.29
CA ALA A 323 20.78 10.97 18.18
C ALA A 323 20.81 12.35 17.51
N THR A 324 21.05 12.43 16.20
CA THR A 324 20.97 13.70 15.45
C THR A 324 19.53 14.20 15.33
N LEU A 325 18.57 13.34 14.97
CA LEU A 325 17.16 13.70 14.80
C LEU A 325 16.46 14.05 16.13
N ALA A 326 16.86 13.40 17.22
CA ALA A 326 16.24 13.51 18.53
C ALA A 326 16.73 14.73 19.33
N ARG A 327 17.84 15.37 18.94
CA ARG A 327 18.40 16.55 19.64
C ARG A 327 17.46 17.74 19.55
N MET A 328 17.08 18.29 20.71
CA MET A 328 16.51 19.64 20.82
C MET A 328 17.60 20.69 21.11
N GLY A 329 17.26 21.98 21.00
CA GLY A 329 18.19 23.10 21.17
C GLY A 329 18.68 23.33 22.61
N ASP A 330 18.11 22.59 23.55
CA ASP A 330 18.15 22.78 25.00
C ASP A 330 18.62 21.53 25.76
N GLY A 331 19.19 20.54 25.05
CA GLY A 331 19.77 19.34 25.65
C GLY A 331 18.76 18.24 25.98
N GLU A 332 17.46 18.47 25.74
CA GLU A 332 16.44 17.43 25.75
C GLU A 332 16.49 16.56 24.49
N THR A 333 16.10 15.29 24.63
CA THR A 333 16.03 14.33 23.52
C THR A 333 14.61 13.83 23.35
N MET A 334 14.09 13.91 22.12
CA MET A 334 12.76 13.40 21.79
C MET A 334 12.77 11.87 21.75
N SER A 335 11.72 11.25 22.30
CA SER A 335 11.45 9.84 22.06
C SER A 335 11.02 9.60 20.60
N MET A 336 11.06 8.36 20.15
CA MET A 336 10.63 8.02 18.80
C MET A 336 9.17 8.40 18.56
N LYS A 337 8.30 8.12 19.53
CA LYS A 337 6.87 8.49 19.47
C LYS A 337 6.68 10.00 19.31
N GLN A 338 7.48 10.81 19.99
CA GLN A 338 7.43 12.28 19.87
C GLN A 338 7.92 12.77 18.50
N LEU A 339 8.98 12.19 17.94
CA LEU A 339 9.46 12.53 16.59
C LEU A 339 8.41 12.23 15.52
N PHE A 340 7.72 11.09 15.65
CA PHE A 340 6.62 10.72 14.77
C PHE A 340 5.42 11.65 14.93
N ALA A 341 5.05 12.02 16.16
CA ALA A 341 3.96 12.98 16.41
C ALA A 341 4.24 14.39 15.84
N ARG A 342 5.52 14.78 15.70
CA ARG A 342 5.91 16.02 15.01
C ARG A 342 5.83 15.90 13.48
N SER A 343 5.96 14.69 12.96
CA SER A 343 6.07 14.39 11.52
C SER A 343 4.75 13.96 10.88
N PHE A 344 3.82 13.41 11.67
CA PHE A 344 2.57 12.84 11.19
C PHE A 344 1.43 13.27 12.10
N SER A 345 0.23 13.46 11.54
CA SER A 345 -0.95 13.82 12.33
C SER A 345 -1.44 12.65 13.20
N SER A 346 -1.20 11.42 12.76
CA SER A 346 -1.46 10.20 13.50
C SER A 346 -0.58 9.08 12.96
N VAL A 347 -0.31 8.07 13.79
CA VAL A 347 0.45 6.88 13.41
C VAL A 347 -0.32 5.65 13.87
N TYR A 348 -0.56 4.73 12.95
CA TYR A 348 -1.22 3.45 13.22
C TYR A 348 -0.43 2.31 12.57
N VAL A 349 -0.31 1.18 13.26
CA VAL A 349 0.31 -0.04 12.72
C VAL A 349 -0.79 -1.04 12.45
N HIS A 350 -0.90 -1.49 11.20
CA HIS A 350 -1.85 -2.51 10.77
C HIS A 350 -1.12 -3.82 10.49
N TYR A 351 -1.54 -4.89 11.16
CA TYR A 351 -0.97 -6.22 10.99
C TYR A 351 -1.83 -7.08 10.04
N ILE A 352 -1.21 -7.57 8.98
CA ILE A 352 -1.80 -8.54 8.05
C ILE A 352 -1.00 -9.84 8.15
N PRO A 353 -1.57 -10.95 8.64
CA PRO A 353 -0.81 -12.19 8.83
C PRO A 353 -0.45 -12.87 7.49
N LEU A 354 0.63 -13.68 7.48
CA LEU A 354 1.06 -14.46 6.31
C LEU A 354 0.10 -15.64 6.04
N TYR A 355 -0.39 -16.27 7.12
CA TYR A 355 -1.38 -17.33 7.09
C TYR A 355 -2.56 -17.01 8.00
N GLY A 356 -3.75 -17.46 7.57
CA GLY A 356 -5.04 -17.09 8.13
C GLY A 356 -5.25 -17.40 9.61
N TYR A 357 -4.75 -16.53 10.48
CA TYR A 357 -5.42 -16.26 11.74
C TYR A 357 -6.56 -15.26 11.49
N LYS A 358 -7.71 -15.59 12.05
CA LYS A 358 -9.04 -15.13 11.63
C LYS A 358 -9.22 -13.60 11.68
N LYS A 359 -9.05 -12.94 10.53
CA LYS A 359 -9.92 -11.91 9.91
C LYS A 359 -9.17 -11.27 8.74
N LEU A 360 -8.77 -12.09 7.76
CA LEU A 360 -8.52 -11.77 6.33
C LEU A 360 -7.72 -12.95 5.76
N GLY A 361 -8.37 -13.79 4.95
CA GLY A 361 -7.74 -14.90 4.23
C GLY A 361 -7.92 -16.28 4.87
N THR A 362 -8.96 -16.99 4.47
CA THR A 362 -9.10 -18.46 4.60
C THR A 362 -8.55 -19.14 3.32
N ALA A 363 -8.13 -20.41 3.24
CA ALA A 363 -7.53 -21.36 4.18
C ALA A 363 -6.76 -22.45 3.40
N GLN A 364 -5.58 -22.82 3.92
CA GLN A 364 -4.83 -24.11 3.92
C GLN A 364 -4.49 -24.93 2.65
N ARG A 365 -3.19 -25.29 2.54
CA ARG A 365 -2.60 -26.66 2.54
C ARG A 365 -1.12 -26.50 2.94
N ILE A 366 -0.53 -27.21 3.91
CA ILE A 366 -0.45 -28.66 4.14
C ILE A 366 -0.81 -29.02 5.59
#